data_AF-A0A7Y1TGE8-F1
#
_entry.id   AF-A0A7Y1TGE8-F1
#
_cell.length_a   1.000
_cell.length_b   1.000
_cell.length_c   1.000
_cell.angle_alpha   90.00
_cell.angle_beta   90.00
_cell.angle_gamma   90.00
#
_symmetry.space_group_name_H-M   'P 1'
#
loop_
_entity.id
_entity.type
_entity.pdbx_description
1 polymer ?
#
loop_
_entity_poly.entity_id
_entity_poly.type
_entity_poly.pdbx_seq_one_letter_code
_entity_poly.pdbx_strand_id
1 'polypeptide(L)'
;MQLDGTAIMQELREDHRNMAAILDQLDDVTWLASSGKDPDFPLLGEIMRYMTVYPDAVHHPKEDVMYERLRSERPDLSEGLDDVCEDHRAIAELGARLRDDVEAVIAGAAVRREKLIEDASAYVGRLRAHMQWEEGDLFKRIDSMLDAEPMNFDVSRYAHVRDPLFGTQVDDNFERLTTSMRP
;
A
#
# COMPACT_ATOMS: atom_id res chain seq x y z
N MET A 1 2.88 -23.18 0.46
CA MET A 1 1.51 -23.31 1.02
C MET A 1 0.56 -22.65 0.05
N GLN A 2 -0.37 -23.41 -0.51
CA GLN A 2 -1.42 -22.85 -1.35
C GLN A 2 -2.52 -22.29 -0.45
N LEU A 3 -3.01 -21.08 -0.76
CA LEU A 3 -4.11 -20.45 -0.05
C LEU A 3 -5.33 -20.34 -0.98
N ASP A 4 -6.51 -20.45 -0.39
CA ASP A 4 -7.78 -20.25 -1.09
C ASP A 4 -7.88 -18.82 -1.63
N GLY A 5 -8.22 -18.68 -2.91
CA GLY A 5 -8.30 -17.38 -3.58
C GLY A 5 -9.24 -16.41 -2.89
N THR A 6 -10.37 -16.91 -2.36
CA THR A 6 -11.33 -16.07 -1.63
C THR A 6 -10.72 -15.49 -0.36
N ALA A 7 -9.91 -16.27 0.36
CA ALA A 7 -9.21 -15.81 1.56
C ALA A 7 -8.14 -14.75 1.22
N ILE A 8 -7.40 -14.92 0.12
CA ILE A 8 -6.43 -13.92 -0.36
C ILE A 8 -7.16 -12.62 -0.72
N MET A 9 -8.26 -12.70 -1.45
CA MET A 9 -9.06 -11.51 -1.80
C MET A 9 -9.64 -10.80 -0.58
N GLN A 10 -9.95 -11.50 0.51
CA GLN A 10 -10.36 -10.86 1.77
C GLN A 10 -9.18 -10.15 2.44
N GLU A 11 -7.99 -10.76 2.42
CA GLU A 11 -6.76 -10.17 2.94
C GLU A 11 -6.38 -8.90 2.18
N LEU A 12 -6.33 -8.94 0.84
CA LEU A 12 -5.99 -7.77 0.00
C LEU A 12 -6.92 -6.58 0.26
N ARG A 13 -8.22 -6.84 0.44
CA ARG A 13 -9.19 -5.79 0.78
C ARG A 13 -9.01 -5.24 2.19
N GLU A 14 -8.55 -6.07 3.13
CA GLU A 14 -8.19 -5.60 4.48
C GLU A 14 -6.92 -4.75 4.43
N ASP A 15 -5.91 -5.18 3.66
CA ASP A 15 -4.71 -4.39 3.40
C ASP A 15 -5.09 -3.01 2.82
N HIS A 16 -5.99 -2.93 1.84
CA HIS A 16 -6.49 -1.65 1.31
C HIS A 16 -7.16 -0.77 2.36
N ARG A 17 -7.97 -1.33 3.26
CA ARG A 17 -8.58 -0.57 4.36
C ARG A 17 -7.52 -0.01 5.31
N ASN A 18 -6.53 -0.82 5.64
CA ASN A 18 -5.41 -0.45 6.50
C ASN A 18 -4.54 0.64 5.87
N MET A 19 -4.17 0.46 4.59
CA MET A 19 -3.44 1.43 3.80
C MET A 19 -4.20 2.75 3.67
N ALA A 20 -5.51 2.71 3.42
CA ALA A 20 -6.34 3.92 3.37
C ALA A 20 -6.30 4.70 4.70
N ALA A 21 -6.38 4.02 5.84
CA ALA A 21 -6.30 4.64 7.16
C ALA A 21 -4.92 5.28 7.42
N ILE A 22 -3.83 4.65 6.97
CA ILE A 22 -2.48 5.23 7.06
C ILE A 22 -2.31 6.41 6.10
N LEU A 23 -2.90 6.36 4.90
CA LEU A 23 -2.90 7.49 3.97
C LEU A 23 -3.65 8.70 4.54
N ASP A 24 -4.71 8.48 5.32
CA ASP A 24 -5.39 9.56 6.05
C ASP A 24 -4.44 10.22 7.07
N GLN A 25 -3.62 9.43 7.78
CA GLN A 25 -2.58 9.98 8.68
C GLN A 25 -1.50 10.76 7.91
N LEU A 26 -1.10 10.29 6.74
CA LEU A 26 -0.15 10.99 5.88
C LEU A 26 -0.71 12.33 5.41
N ASP A 27 -1.99 12.36 5.02
CA ASP A 27 -2.69 13.59 4.62
C ASP A 27 -2.75 14.59 5.79
N ASP A 28 -3.09 14.16 6.99
CA ASP A 28 -3.15 15.02 8.19
C ASP A 28 -1.78 15.65 8.52
N VAL A 29 -0.73 14.83 8.53
CA VAL A 29 0.65 15.28 8.80
C VAL A 29 1.11 16.27 7.71
N THR A 30 0.81 15.98 6.44
CA THR A 30 1.16 16.85 5.31
C THR A 30 0.36 18.15 5.32
N TRP A 31 -0.91 18.12 5.74
CA TRP A 31 -1.74 19.31 5.91
C TRP A 31 -1.16 20.23 6.98
N LEU A 32 -0.70 19.69 8.11
CA LEU A 32 -0.02 20.48 9.15
C LEU A 32 1.23 21.16 8.59
N ALA A 33 2.04 20.45 7.80
CA ALA A 33 3.19 21.03 7.11
C ALA A 33 2.77 22.21 6.21
N SER A 34 1.70 22.05 5.42
CA SER A 34 1.18 23.11 4.55
C SER A 34 0.71 24.37 5.31
N SER A 35 0.31 24.21 6.58
CA SER A 35 -0.10 25.31 7.45
C SER A 35 1.07 26.10 8.07
N GLY A 36 2.31 25.78 7.69
CA GLY A 36 3.53 26.41 8.21
C GLY A 36 3.98 25.88 9.57
N LYS A 37 3.36 24.80 10.06
CA LYS A 37 3.81 24.07 11.27
C LYS A 37 4.82 23.00 10.88
N ASP A 38 5.64 22.60 11.84
CA ASP A 38 6.50 21.44 11.66
C ASP A 38 5.69 20.15 11.91
N PRO A 39 5.63 19.22 10.94
CA PRO A 39 5.02 17.92 11.15
C PRO A 39 5.82 17.07 12.15
N ASP A 40 5.19 16.07 12.76
CA ASP A 40 5.92 15.01 13.49
C ASP A 40 6.67 14.14 12.48
N PHE A 41 7.91 14.54 12.15
CA PHE A 41 8.76 13.82 11.21
C PHE A 41 9.04 12.36 11.62
N PRO A 42 9.27 12.03 12.91
CA PRO A 42 9.29 10.63 13.34
C PRO A 42 8.02 9.85 12.98
N LEU A 43 6.82 10.39 13.22
CA LEU A 43 5.57 9.75 12.79
C LEU A 43 5.51 9.57 11.27
N LEU A 44 5.92 10.59 10.51
CA LEU A 44 6.00 10.51 9.05
C LEU A 44 6.97 9.41 8.59
N GLY A 45 8.08 9.21 9.32
CA GLY A 45 9.01 8.11 9.10
C GLY A 45 8.40 6.73 9.36
N GLU A 46 7.57 6.58 10.40
CA GLU A 46 6.84 5.34 10.67
C GLU A 46 5.79 5.06 9.58
N ILE A 47 5.03 6.07 9.16
CA ILE A 47 4.09 6.00 8.04
C ILE A 47 4.81 5.50 6.79
N MET A 48 5.89 6.16 6.38
CA MET A 48 6.60 5.79 5.15
C MET A 48 7.33 4.46 5.27
N ARG A 49 7.76 4.05 6.47
CA ARG A 49 8.28 2.71 6.71
C ARG A 49 7.22 1.64 6.46
N TYR A 50 5.99 1.81 6.97
CA TYR A 50 4.92 0.86 6.69
C TYR A 50 4.64 0.82 5.19
N MET A 51 4.39 2.00 4.61
CA MET A 51 3.91 2.15 3.24
C MET A 51 4.89 1.68 2.16
N THR A 52 6.20 1.66 2.44
CA THR A 52 7.24 1.21 1.49
C THR A 52 7.83 -0.17 1.78
N VAL A 53 7.35 -0.84 2.85
CA VAL A 53 7.81 -2.18 3.20
C VAL A 53 6.69 -3.18 2.99
N TYR A 54 5.53 -2.99 3.64
CA TYR A 54 4.47 -3.98 3.58
C TYR A 54 3.74 -3.97 2.22
N PRO A 55 3.25 -2.81 1.71
CA PRO A 55 2.61 -2.78 0.39
C PRO A 55 3.51 -3.30 -0.74
N ASP A 56 4.73 -2.77 -0.83
CA ASP A 56 5.66 -3.07 -1.93
C ASP A 56 6.24 -4.49 -1.88
N ALA A 57 6.45 -5.07 -0.69
CA ALA A 57 7.08 -6.39 -0.56
C ALA A 57 6.10 -7.54 -0.34
N VAL A 58 4.84 -7.25 0.03
CA VAL A 58 3.85 -8.26 0.42
C VAL A 58 2.54 -8.10 -0.34
N HIS A 59 1.92 -6.93 -0.30
CA HIS A 59 0.60 -6.69 -0.89
C HIS A 59 0.63 -6.76 -2.43
N HIS A 60 1.32 -5.83 -3.09
CA HIS A 60 1.40 -5.79 -4.56
C HIS A 60 1.94 -7.11 -5.14
N PRO A 61 2.94 -7.78 -4.54
CA PRO A 61 3.37 -9.09 -5.04
C PRO A 61 2.33 -10.21 -4.91
N LYS A 62 1.41 -10.15 -3.94
CA LYS A 62 0.27 -11.08 -3.87
C LYS A 62 -0.74 -10.77 -4.98
N GLU A 63 -1.01 -9.50 -5.24
CA GLU A 63 -1.87 -9.06 -6.33
C GLU A 63 -1.33 -9.50 -7.69
N ASP A 64 -0.04 -9.30 -7.95
CA ASP A 64 0.62 -9.74 -9.17
C ASP A 64 0.41 -11.25 -9.44
N VAL A 65 0.41 -12.08 -8.39
CA VAL A 65 0.12 -13.54 -8.50
C VAL A 65 -1.33 -13.79 -8.91
N MET A 66 -2.28 -13.03 -8.35
CA MET A 66 -3.70 -13.13 -8.71
C MET A 66 -3.94 -12.64 -10.15
N TYR A 67 -3.28 -11.55 -10.55
CA TYR A 67 -3.44 -10.91 -11.86
C TYR A 67 -2.86 -11.77 -12.98
N GLU A 68 -1.72 -12.40 -12.76
CA GLU A 68 -1.14 -13.33 -13.74
C GLU A 68 -2.03 -14.57 -13.94
N ARG A 69 -2.67 -15.06 -12.87
CA ARG A 69 -3.66 -16.12 -13.00
C ARG A 69 -4.91 -15.65 -13.78
N LEU A 70 -5.42 -14.46 -13.49
CA LEU A 70 -6.55 -13.89 -14.23
C LEU A 70 -6.23 -13.78 -15.73
N ARG A 71 -5.03 -13.27 -16.06
CA ARG A 71 -4.53 -13.15 -17.45
C ARG A 71 -4.49 -14.51 -18.16
N SER A 72 -4.12 -15.58 -17.47
CA SER A 72 -3.96 -16.90 -18.06
C SER A 72 -5.26 -17.69 -18.18
N GLU A 73 -6.12 -17.67 -17.16
CA GLU A 73 -7.36 -18.48 -17.13
C GLU A 73 -8.56 -17.74 -17.73
N ARG A 74 -8.60 -16.41 -17.62
CA ARG A 74 -9.69 -15.55 -18.10
C ARG A 74 -9.17 -14.34 -18.89
N PRO A 75 -8.56 -14.55 -20.08
CA PRO A 75 -8.14 -13.45 -20.94
C PRO A 75 -9.28 -12.50 -21.37
N ASP A 76 -10.53 -12.96 -21.29
CA ASP A 76 -11.72 -12.14 -21.50
C ASP A 76 -11.94 -11.09 -20.40
N LEU A 77 -11.30 -11.26 -19.24
CA LEU A 77 -11.38 -10.35 -18.09
C LEU A 77 -10.10 -9.53 -17.88
N SER A 78 -9.05 -9.71 -18.70
CA SER A 78 -7.71 -9.16 -18.46
C SER A 78 -7.46 -7.74 -18.99
N GLU A 79 -8.50 -7.02 -19.41
CA GLU A 79 -8.39 -5.63 -19.85
C GLU A 79 -7.78 -4.75 -18.74
N GLY A 80 -6.77 -3.95 -19.10
CA GLY A 80 -6.06 -3.03 -18.19
C GLY A 80 -4.93 -3.66 -17.38
N LEU A 81 -4.78 -4.99 -17.36
CA LEU A 81 -3.72 -5.66 -16.58
C LEU A 81 -2.29 -5.37 -17.04
N ASP A 82 -2.10 -4.91 -18.27
CA ASP A 82 -0.77 -4.62 -18.81
C ASP A 82 -0.14 -3.38 -18.17
N ASP A 83 -0.97 -2.46 -17.65
CA ASP A 83 -0.51 -1.23 -17.02
C ASP A 83 -0.26 -1.38 -15.50
N VAL A 84 -0.76 -2.45 -14.89
CA VAL A 84 -0.77 -2.62 -13.42
C VAL A 84 0.63 -2.76 -12.84
N CYS A 85 1.49 -3.58 -13.44
CA CYS A 85 2.86 -3.75 -12.95
C CYS A 85 3.67 -2.45 -13.05
N GLU A 86 3.43 -1.65 -14.09
CA GLU A 86 4.04 -0.32 -14.21
C GLU A 86 3.46 0.66 -13.18
N ASP A 87 2.18 0.51 -12.81
CA ASP A 87 1.58 1.30 -11.74
C ASP A 87 2.19 0.97 -10.37
N HIS A 88 2.28 -0.32 -10.01
CA HIS A 88 2.98 -0.78 -8.80
C HIS A 88 4.40 -0.21 -8.72
N ARG A 89 5.13 -0.24 -9.84
CA ARG A 89 6.48 0.32 -9.92
C ARG A 89 6.47 1.83 -9.68
N ALA A 90 5.58 2.57 -10.33
CA ALA A 90 5.49 4.02 -10.18
C ALA A 90 5.13 4.43 -8.74
N ILE A 91 4.24 3.68 -8.08
CA ILE A 91 3.88 3.84 -6.67
C ILE A 91 5.11 3.63 -5.78
N ALA A 92 5.83 2.52 -5.98
CA ALA A 92 7.05 2.21 -5.21
C ALA A 92 8.13 3.30 -5.40
N GLU A 93 8.30 3.83 -6.61
CA GLU A 93 9.25 4.91 -6.88
C GLU A 93 8.85 6.24 -6.21
N LEU A 94 7.55 6.56 -6.16
CA LEU A 94 7.03 7.71 -5.41
C LEU A 94 7.22 7.53 -3.90
N GLY A 95 6.89 6.35 -3.38
CA GLY A 95 7.04 6.02 -1.97
C GLY A 95 8.50 6.08 -1.51
N ALA A 96 9.42 5.54 -2.31
CA ALA A 96 10.85 5.60 -2.03
C ALA A 96 11.37 7.05 -1.98
N ARG A 97 11.01 7.89 -2.96
CA ARG A 97 11.38 9.32 -2.97
C ARG A 97 10.91 10.05 -1.72
N LEU A 98 9.64 9.87 -1.36
CA LEU A 98 9.07 10.50 -0.19
C LEU A 98 9.73 9.99 1.10
N ARG A 99 9.97 8.68 1.22
CA ARG A 99 10.69 8.12 2.37
C ARG A 99 12.09 8.72 2.49
N ASP A 100 12.84 8.79 1.39
CA ASP A 100 14.21 9.32 1.39
C ASP A 100 14.24 10.79 1.83
N ASP A 101 13.27 11.61 1.40
CA ASP A 101 13.11 12.99 1.86
C ASP A 101 12.82 13.07 3.36
N VAL A 102 11.95 12.20 3.87
CA VAL A 102 11.60 12.13 5.31
C VAL A 102 12.82 11.72 6.14
N GLU A 103 13.53 10.69 5.73
CA GLU A 103 14.74 10.20 6.39
C GLU A 103 15.84 11.28 6.39
N ALA A 104 15.99 12.02 5.30
CA ALA A 104 16.92 13.14 5.21
C ALA A 104 16.57 14.24 6.23
N VAL A 105 15.29 14.61 6.37
CA VAL A 105 14.87 15.59 7.39
C VAL A 105 15.15 15.08 8.81
N ILE A 106 14.82 13.82 9.10
CA ILE A 106 15.10 13.20 10.41
C ILE A 106 16.61 13.21 10.72
N ALA A 107 17.45 13.01 9.71
CA ALA A 107 18.91 13.09 9.82
C ALA A 107 19.46 14.53 9.93
N GLY A 108 18.58 15.55 9.91
CA GLY A 108 18.95 16.96 10.03
C GLY A 108 19.33 17.63 8.72
N ALA A 109 19.07 17.01 7.57
CA ALA A 109 19.27 17.64 6.27
C ALA A 109 18.16 18.66 5.97
N ALA A 110 18.50 19.68 5.20
CA ALA A 110 17.54 20.68 4.76
C ALA A 110 16.79 20.17 3.51
N VAL A 111 15.54 19.75 3.69
CA VAL A 111 14.58 19.48 2.60
C VAL A 111 13.58 20.64 2.54
N ARG A 112 13.22 21.07 1.34
CA ARG A 112 12.19 22.11 1.17
C ARG A 112 10.84 21.54 1.57
N ARG A 113 10.11 22.25 2.45
CA ARG A 113 8.77 21.86 2.89
C ARG A 113 7.82 21.66 1.70
N GLU A 114 7.92 22.51 0.68
CA GLU A 114 7.09 22.43 -0.53
C GLU A 114 7.34 21.11 -1.28
N LYS A 115 8.62 20.67 -1.36
CA LYS A 115 8.98 19.40 -1.99
C LYS A 115 8.38 18.21 -1.24
N LEU A 116 8.44 18.22 0.09
CA LEU A 116 7.84 17.16 0.91
C LEU A 116 6.32 17.07 0.68
N ILE A 117 5.64 18.21 0.59
CA ILE A 117 4.19 18.28 0.34
C ILE A 117 3.86 17.78 -1.07
N GLU A 118 4.63 18.19 -2.08
CA GLU A 118 4.48 17.74 -3.47
C GLU A 118 4.64 16.22 -3.59
N ASP A 119 5.70 15.66 -2.99
CA ASP A 119 5.97 14.22 -3.03
C ASP A 119 4.92 13.41 -2.26
N ALA A 120 4.46 13.90 -1.10
CA ALA A 120 3.35 13.31 -0.35
C ALA A 120 2.05 13.30 -1.17
N SER A 121 1.69 14.44 -1.76
CA SER A 121 0.47 14.53 -2.57
C SER A 121 0.52 13.63 -3.81
N ALA A 122 1.68 13.54 -4.47
CA ALA A 122 1.87 12.66 -5.61
C ALA A 122 1.74 11.17 -5.23
N TYR A 123 2.37 10.76 -4.12
CA TYR A 123 2.29 9.39 -3.62
C TYR A 123 0.86 9.01 -3.21
N VAL A 124 0.22 9.81 -2.33
CA VAL A 124 -1.14 9.57 -1.85
C VAL A 124 -2.12 9.52 -3.02
N GLY A 125 -2.05 10.51 -3.91
CA GLY A 125 -2.95 10.59 -5.06
C GLY A 125 -2.84 9.39 -5.98
N ARG A 126 -1.61 8.92 -6.26
CA ARG A 126 -1.39 7.75 -7.12
C ARG A 126 -1.90 6.47 -6.47
N LEU A 127 -1.54 6.22 -5.22
CA LEU A 127 -1.94 4.99 -4.53
C LEU A 127 -3.46 4.92 -4.28
N ARG A 128 -4.11 6.03 -3.92
CA ARG A 128 -5.58 6.03 -3.77
C ARG A 128 -6.29 5.75 -5.10
N ALA A 129 -5.81 6.34 -6.20
CA ALA A 129 -6.39 6.11 -7.52
C ALA A 129 -6.23 4.65 -7.97
N HIS A 130 -5.08 4.06 -7.66
CA HIS A 130 -4.78 2.64 -7.90
C HIS A 130 -5.75 1.72 -7.15
N MET A 131 -5.79 1.80 -5.81
CA MET A 131 -6.69 0.99 -4.99
C MET A 131 -8.17 1.18 -5.38
N GLN A 132 -8.58 2.39 -5.75
CA GLN A 132 -9.95 2.67 -6.20
C GLN A 132 -10.30 1.92 -7.49
N TRP A 133 -9.37 1.87 -8.45
CA TRP A 133 -9.57 1.15 -9.69
C TRP A 133 -9.64 -0.37 -9.44
N GLU A 134 -8.75 -0.89 -8.58
CA GLU A 134 -8.72 -2.31 -8.24
C GLU A 134 -10.03 -2.76 -7.56
N GLU A 135 -10.42 -2.11 -6.46
CA GLU A 135 -11.67 -2.42 -5.74
C GLU A 135 -12.91 -2.16 -6.60
N GLY A 136 -12.87 -1.10 -7.42
CA GLY A 136 -13.97 -0.66 -8.26
C GLY A 136 -14.25 -1.62 -9.41
N ASP A 137 -13.24 -2.33 -9.89
CA ASP A 137 -13.30 -3.09 -11.13
C ASP A 137 -12.52 -4.40 -11.06
N LEU A 138 -11.18 -4.35 -10.98
CA LEU A 138 -10.33 -5.54 -11.14
C LEU A 138 -10.63 -6.65 -10.12
N PHE A 139 -10.79 -6.30 -8.84
CA PHE A 139 -11.12 -7.25 -7.78
C PHE A 139 -12.47 -7.94 -8.02
N LYS A 140 -13.45 -7.26 -8.64
CA LYS A 140 -14.74 -7.88 -8.98
C LYS A 140 -14.62 -8.88 -10.12
N ARG A 141 -13.70 -8.63 -11.06
CA ARG A 141 -13.38 -9.58 -12.13
C ARG A 141 -12.72 -10.83 -11.56
N ILE A 142 -11.84 -10.67 -10.57
CA ILE A 142 -11.23 -11.78 -9.84
C ILE A 142 -12.29 -12.55 -9.06
N ASP A 143 -13.17 -11.89 -8.30
CA ASP A 143 -14.27 -12.57 -7.61
C ASP A 143 -15.11 -13.38 -8.61
N SER A 144 -15.44 -12.82 -9.77
CA SER A 144 -16.21 -13.51 -10.81
C SER A 144 -15.48 -14.75 -11.38
N MET A 145 -14.15 -14.70 -11.45
CA MET A 145 -13.33 -15.87 -11.82
C MET A 145 -13.38 -16.93 -10.72
N LEU A 146 -13.22 -16.54 -9.45
CA LEU A 146 -13.23 -17.46 -8.30
C LEU A 146 -14.62 -18.08 -8.04
N ASP A 147 -15.69 -17.33 -8.27
CA ASP A 147 -17.07 -17.81 -8.16
C ASP A 147 -17.40 -18.85 -9.24
N ALA A 148 -16.86 -18.65 -10.46
CA ALA A 148 -17.03 -19.60 -11.56
C ALA A 148 -16.21 -20.87 -11.33
N GLU A 149 -14.97 -20.73 -10.85
CA GLU A 149 -14.07 -21.85 -10.57
C GLU A 149 -13.17 -21.56 -9.37
N PRO A 150 -13.51 -22.10 -8.18
CA PRO A 150 -12.70 -21.92 -6.99
C PRO A 150 -11.29 -22.48 -7.18
N MET A 151 -10.27 -21.68 -6.84
CA MET A 151 -8.86 -22.03 -7.06
C MET A 151 -7.97 -21.57 -5.91
N ASN A 152 -6.80 -22.22 -5.80
CA ASN A 152 -5.78 -21.84 -4.83
C ASN A 152 -4.57 -21.20 -5.50
N PHE A 153 -3.87 -20.34 -4.77
CA PHE A 153 -2.71 -19.60 -5.24
C PHE A 153 -1.49 -19.87 -4.36
N ASP A 154 -0.31 -19.90 -4.97
CA ASP A 154 0.95 -20.00 -4.23
C ASP A 154 1.49 -18.61 -3.89
N VAL A 155 1.10 -18.12 -2.72
CA VAL A 155 1.61 -16.88 -2.12
C VAL A 155 2.52 -17.17 -0.92
N SER A 156 3.11 -18.36 -0.85
CA SER A 156 3.86 -18.80 0.34
C SER A 156 5.14 -18.02 0.60
N ARG A 157 5.68 -17.40 -0.45
CA ARG A 157 6.76 -16.41 -0.34
C ARG A 157 6.36 -15.17 0.46
N TYR A 158 5.08 -14.86 0.58
CA TYR A 158 4.58 -13.65 1.24
C TYR A 158 3.81 -13.97 2.52
N ALA A 159 3.24 -15.18 2.63
CA ALA A 159 2.41 -15.61 3.76
C ALA A 159 3.11 -15.64 5.14
N HIS A 160 4.43 -15.55 5.19
CA HIS A 160 5.19 -15.51 6.45
C HIS A 160 5.47 -14.09 6.93
N VAL A 161 5.31 -13.08 6.07
CA VAL A 161 5.44 -11.68 6.45
C VAL A 161 4.09 -11.24 6.99
N ARG A 162 4.07 -10.87 8.28
CA ARG A 162 2.86 -10.37 8.94
C ARG A 162 2.77 -8.86 8.73
N ASP A 163 1.55 -8.35 8.67
CA ASP A 163 1.30 -6.92 8.80
C ASP A 163 1.93 -6.42 10.12
N PRO A 164 2.88 -5.47 10.08
CA PRO A 164 3.63 -5.05 11.26
C PRO A 164 2.85 -4.10 12.17
N LEU A 165 1.67 -3.60 11.75
CA LEU A 165 0.87 -2.62 12.48
C LEU A 165 -0.51 -3.15 12.89
N PHE A 166 -1.22 -3.83 12.00
CA PHE A 166 -2.58 -4.33 12.22
C PHE A 166 -2.63 -5.83 12.55
N GLY A 167 -1.47 -6.50 12.55
CA GLY A 167 -1.34 -7.88 12.95
C GLY A 167 -1.56 -8.12 14.45
N THR A 168 -1.51 -9.39 14.85
CA THR A 168 -1.63 -9.81 16.27
C THR A 168 -0.47 -9.33 17.15
N GLN A 169 0.65 -8.94 16.55
CA GLN A 169 1.81 -8.36 17.19
C GLN A 169 2.18 -7.11 16.42
N VAL A 170 2.11 -5.96 17.08
CA VAL A 170 2.56 -4.68 16.54
C VAL A 170 4.06 -4.57 16.76
N ASP A 171 4.80 -4.20 15.73
CA ASP A 171 6.24 -3.94 15.83
C ASP A 171 6.48 -2.61 16.59
N ASP A 172 7.39 -2.63 17.56
CA ASP A 172 7.79 -1.49 18.39
C ASP A 172 8.24 -0.27 17.54
N ASN A 173 8.63 -0.49 16.29
CA ASN A 173 8.95 0.56 15.33
C ASN A 173 7.73 1.40 14.87
N PHE A 174 6.51 1.08 15.29
CA PHE A 174 5.27 1.79 14.91
C PHE A 174 4.47 2.33 16.11
N GLU A 175 5.14 2.59 17.24
CA GLU A 175 4.48 3.11 18.45
C GLU A 175 3.74 4.44 18.22
N ARG A 176 4.33 5.37 17.45
CA ARG A 176 3.71 6.69 17.21
C ARG A 176 2.53 6.56 16.28
N LEU A 177 2.67 5.78 15.21
CA LEU A 177 1.59 5.53 14.26
C LEU A 177 0.43 4.80 14.93
N THR A 178 0.71 3.78 15.73
CA THR A 178 -0.31 3.09 16.53
C THR A 178 -1.05 4.06 17.45
N THR A 179 -0.33 5.02 18.04
CA THR A 179 -0.92 6.01 18.94
C THR A 179 -1.76 7.04 18.18
N SER A 180 -1.33 7.48 16.99
CA SER A 180 -2.05 8.48 16.19
C SER A 180 -3.38 7.95 15.62
N MET A 181 -3.47 6.62 15.41
CA MET A 181 -4.67 5.96 14.89
C MET A 181 -5.72 5.62 15.96
N ARG A 182 -5.46 5.92 17.25
CA ARG A 182 -6.47 5.71 18.31
C ARG A 182 -7.53 6.82 18.26
N PRO A 183 -8.83 6.48 18.38
CA PRO A 183 -9.92 7.45 18.40
C PRO A 183 -9.91 8.36 19.64
#